data_AF-A0A9E1S448-F1
#
_entry.id   AF-A0A9E1S448-F1
#
_cell.length_a   1.000
_cell.length_b   1.000
_cell.length_c   1.000
_cell.angle_alpha   90.00
_cell.angle_beta   90.00
_cell.angle_gamma   90.00
#
_symmetry.space_group_name_H-M   'P 1'
#
loop_
_entity.id
_entity.type
_entity.pdbx_description
1 polymer ?
#
loop_
_entity_poly.entity_id
_entity_poly.type
_entity_poly.pdbx_seq_one_letter_code
_entity_poly.pdbx_strand_id
1 'polypeptide(L)' 'VYDIVTRRVKQAGLDKASPHDLRRSFLTYLLDNGEDLATAADMAGHASADTTRRYLRHQKRRNRAAADKIDF' A
#
# COMPACT_ATOMS: atom_id res chain seq x y z
N VAL A 1 7.04 16.25 -12.62
CA VAL A 1 7.02 15.07 -11.72
C VAL A 1 7.24 13.76 -12.48
N TYR A 2 6.46 13.50 -13.54
CA TYR A 2 6.63 12.28 -14.36
C TYR A 2 8.06 12.10 -14.88
N ASP A 3 8.67 13.14 -15.47
CA ASP A 3 10.05 13.06 -15.99
C ASP A 3 11.09 12.68 -14.92
N ILE A 4 10.90 13.17 -13.69
CA ILE A 4 11.76 12.83 -12.56
C ILE A 4 11.62 11.34 -12.26
N VAL A 5 10.39 10.83 -12.14
CA VAL A 5 10.14 9.41 -11.87
C VAL A 5 10.70 8.54 -12.99
N THR A 6 10.42 8.86 -14.26
CA THR A 6 10.95 8.11 -15.40
C THR A 6 12.48 8.06 -15.41
N ARG A 7 13.14 9.18 -15.12
CA ARG A 7 14.61 9.22 -15.01
C ARG A 7 15.13 8.33 -13.88
N ARG A 8 14.49 8.35 -12.70
CA ARG A 8 14.88 7.52 -11.55
C ARG A 8 14.63 6.03 -11.79
N VAL A 9 13.51 5.68 -12.41
CA VAL A 9 13.15 4.31 -12.79
C VAL A 9 14.20 3.73 -13.74
N LYS A 10 14.61 4.50 -14.76
CA LYS A 10 15.68 4.11 -15.68
C LYS A 10 17.03 3.94 -14.97
N GLN A 11 17.37 4.85 -14.06
CA GLN A 11 18.60 4.74 -13.24
C GLN A 11 18.61 3.50 -12.34
N ALA A 12 17.43 3.07 -11.87
CA ALA A 12 17.27 1.87 -11.05
C ALA A 12 17.24 0.57 -11.87
N GLY A 13 17.33 0.63 -13.20
CA GLY A 13 17.23 -0.56 -14.07
C GLY A 13 15.83 -1.19 -14.12
N LEU A 14 14.80 -0.43 -13.79
CA LEU A 14 13.40 -0.86 -13.84
C LEU A 14 12.77 -0.43 -15.17
N ASP A 15 11.77 -1.18 -15.66
CA ASP A 15 11.12 -0.91 -16.94
C ASP A 15 10.37 0.42 -16.97
N LYS A 16 9.20 0.46 -16.33
CA LYS A 16 8.31 1.63 -16.29
C LYS A 16 7.59 1.69 -14.96
N ALA A 17 7.61 2.86 -14.34
CA ALA A 17 6.73 3.21 -13.23
C ALA A 17 6.31 4.67 -13.36
N SER A 18 5.08 4.95 -12.96
CA SER A 18 4.52 6.29 -12.85
C SER A 18 4.49 6.74 -11.39
N PRO A 19 4.31 8.04 -11.12
CA PRO A 19 4.08 8.53 -9.76
C PRO A 19 2.92 7.81 -9.06
N HIS A 20 1.88 7.43 -9.81
CA HIS A 20 0.76 6.68 -9.26
C HIS A 20 1.20 5.27 -8.83
N ASP A 21 2.02 4.58 -9.62
CA ASP A 21 2.55 3.25 -9.27
C ASP A 21 3.32 3.27 -7.95
N LEU A 22 4.14 4.30 -7.74
CA LEU A 22 4.88 4.48 -6.49
C LEU A 22 3.93 4.69 -5.29
N ARG A 23 2.85 5.47 -5.46
CA ARG A 23 1.81 5.62 -4.42
C ARG A 23 1.12 4.30 -4.11
N ARG A 24 0.83 3.48 -5.13
CA ARG A 24 0.23 2.15 -4.95
C ARG A 24 1.16 1.21 -4.18
N SER A 25 2.44 1.19 -4.54
CA SER A 25 3.46 0.39 -3.85
C SER A 25 3.64 0.85 -2.40
N PHE A 26 3.65 2.15 -2.14
CA PHE A 26 3.72 2.71 -0.78
C PHE A 26 2.54 2.26 0.08
N LEU A 27 1.31 2.39 -0.42
CA LEU A 27 0.10 1.95 0.29
C LEU A 27 0.10 0.44 0.55
N THR A 28 0.51 -0.35 -0.45
CA THR A 28 0.59 -1.81 -0.30
C THR A 28 1.62 -2.19 0.75
N TYR A 29 2.79 -1.54 0.75
CA TYR A 29 3.85 -1.76 1.74
C TYR A 29 3.36 -1.48 3.17
N LEU A 30 2.69 -0.35 3.41
CA LEU A 30 2.17 -0.04 4.75
C LEU A 30 1.18 -1.11 5.24
N LEU A 31 0.20 -1.45 4.40
CA LEU A 31 -0.84 -2.41 4.78
C LEU A 31 -0.30 -3.83 4.97
N ASP A 32 0.69 -4.25 4.17
CA ASP A 32 1.34 -5.55 4.31
C ASP A 32 2.21 -5.64 5.57
N ASN A 33 2.74 -4.52 6.05
CA ASN A 33 3.48 -4.43 7.32
C ASN A 33 2.56 -4.23 8.55
N GLY A 34 1.24 -4.30 8.36
CA GLY A 34 0.27 -4.28 9.46
C GLY A 34 -0.23 -2.89 9.85
N GLU A 35 0.14 -1.85 9.10
CA GLU A 35 -0.39 -0.51 9.30
C GLU A 35 -1.92 -0.51 9.18
N ASP A 36 -2.55 0.37 9.94
CA ASP A 36 -4.00 0.55 9.90
C ASP A 36 -4.43 1.24 8.58
N LEU A 37 -5.64 0.92 8.10
CA LEU A 37 -6.17 1.44 6.84
C LEU A 37 -6.34 2.98 6.88
N ALA A 38 -6.76 3.53 8.02
CA ALA A 38 -6.96 4.96 8.19
C ALA A 38 -5.62 5.70 8.16
N THR A 39 -4.63 5.22 8.91
CA THR A 39 -3.27 5.78 8.92
C THR A 39 -2.63 5.69 7.54
N ALA A 40 -2.70 4.53 6.87
CA ALA A 40 -2.18 4.40 5.51
C ALA A 40 -2.86 5.35 4.51
N ALA A 41 -4.17 5.58 4.65
CA ALA A 41 -4.92 6.52 3.82
C ALA A 41 -4.50 7.98 4.05
N ASP A 42 -4.32 8.36 5.32
CA ASP A 42 -3.87 9.71 5.70
C ASP A 42 -2.45 9.99 5.18
N MET A 43 -1.52 9.04 5.35
CA MET A 43 -0.16 9.12 4.81
C MET A 43 -0.12 9.24 3.28
N ALA A 44 -1.10 8.66 2.58
CA ALA A 44 -1.24 8.80 1.13
C ALA A 44 -1.98 10.07 0.68
N GLY A 45 -2.53 10.84 1.62
CA GLY A 45 -3.30 12.05 1.37
C GLY A 45 -4.69 11.77 0.77
N HIS A 46 -5.29 10.63 1.08
CA HIS A 46 -6.63 10.28 0.60
C HIS A 46 -7.72 10.93 1.46
N ALA A 47 -8.65 11.64 0.82
CA ALA A 47 -9.81 12.24 1.49
C ALA A 47 -10.78 11.21 2.10
N SER A 48 -10.67 9.94 1.71
CA SER A 48 -11.45 8.84 2.26
C SER A 48 -10.66 7.53 2.24
N ALA A 49 -10.68 6.82 3.37
CA ALA A 49 -10.10 5.48 3.52
C ALA A 49 -10.73 4.44 2.56
N ASP A 50 -11.91 4.72 2.02
CA ASP A 50 -12.59 3.89 1.03
C ASP A 50 -11.72 3.67 -0.21
N THR A 51 -11.06 4.73 -0.68
CA THR A 51 -10.15 4.69 -1.84
C THR A 51 -8.91 3.81 -1.58
N THR A 52 -8.50 3.68 -0.32
CA THR A 52 -7.38 2.85 0.13
C THR A 52 -7.78 1.39 0.25
N ARG A 53 -9.07 1.07 0.47
CA ARG A 53 -9.56 -0.31 0.69
C ARG A 53 -9.17 -1.26 -0.45
N ARG A 54 -9.08 -0.76 -1.69
CA ARG A 54 -8.63 -1.56 -2.85
C ARG A 54 -7.21 -2.14 -2.72
N TYR A 55 -6.35 -1.56 -1.87
CA TYR A 55 -4.99 -2.06 -1.62
C TYR A 55 -4.92 -3.08 -0.48
N LEU A 56 -6.00 -3.27 0.27
CA LEU A 56 -6.05 -4.24 1.36
C LEU A 56 -6.20 -5.66 0.81
N ARG A 57 -5.09 -6.29 0.42
CA ARG A 57 -5.07 -7.64 -0.18
C ARG A 57 -5.19 -8.78 0.83
N HIS A 58 -5.04 -8.51 2.13
CA HIS A 58 -4.91 -9.53 3.17
C HIS A 58 -5.92 -9.42 4.32
N GLN A 59 -7.22 -9.33 4.02
CA GLN A 59 -8.25 -9.54 5.04
C GLN A 59 -8.25 -11.00 5.55
N LYS A 60 -8.08 -11.99 4.66
CA LYS A 60 -8.10 -13.41 5.03
C LYS A 60 -6.96 -13.85 5.95
N ARG A 61 -5.74 -13.32 5.79
CA ARG A 61 -4.58 -13.69 6.62
C ARG A 61 -4.66 -13.08 8.02
N ARG A 62 -5.11 -11.82 8.14
CA ARG A 62 -5.28 -11.14 9.43
C ARG A 62 -6.44 -11.72 10.23
N ASN A 63 -7.56 -12.06 9.58
CA ASN A 63 -8.69 -12.70 10.28
C ASN A 63 -8.33 -14.08 10.82
N ARG A 64 -7.52 -14.85 10.10
CA ARG A 64 -7.04 -16.15 10.60
C ARG A 64 -6.12 -16.00 11.80
N ALA A 65 -5.12 -15.13 11.73
CA ALA A 65 -4.23 -14.85 12.86
C ALA A 65 -4.95 -14.23 14.08
N ALA A 66 -6.04 -13.49 13.86
CA ALA A 66 -6.89 -12.99 14.95
C ALA A 66 -7.78 -14.09 15.54
N ALA A 67 -8.34 -14.97 14.70
CA ALA A 67 -9.12 -16.12 15.15
C ALA A 67 -8.26 -17.11 15.96
N ASP A 68 -7.02 -17.36 15.52
CA ASP A 68 -6.06 -18.24 16.21
C ASP A 68 -5.68 -17.71 17.62
N LYS A 69 -5.91 -16.42 17.91
CA LYS A 69 -5.69 -15.81 19.24
C LYS A 69 -6.88 -15.93 20.19
N ILE A 70 -8.04 -16.40 19.72
CA ILE A 70 -9.28 -16.52 20.50
C ILE A 70 -9.54 -17.98 20.93
N ASP A 71 -8.75 -18.94 20.45
CA ASP A 71 -8.81 -20.32 20.99
C ASP A 71 -8.23 -20.36 22.41
N PHE A 72 -9.05 -20.82 23.36
CA PHE A 72 -8.72 -21.07 24.76
C PHE A 72 -8.17 -22.50 24.96
#